data_AF-A0A4P9XFW1-F1
#
_entry.id   AF-A0A4P9XFW1-F1
#
_cell.length_a   1.000
_cell.length_b   1.000
_cell.length_c   1.000
_cell.angle_alpha   90.00
_cell.angle_beta   90.00
_cell.angle_gamma   90.00
#
_symmetry.space_group_name_H-M   'P 1'
#
loop_
_entity.id
_entity.type
_entity.pdbx_description
1 polymer ?
#
loop_
_entity_poly.entity_id
_entity_poly.type
_entity_poly.pdbx_seq_one_letter_code
_entity_poly.pdbx_strand_id
1 'polypeptide(L)'
;IPEDREAYRRHEYWEERYARQACEETFDWFKGYGELRSLFASVIPNKAGRILMLGCGNSTLAEDMHADGYTSIDNVDFSAVV
;
A
#
# COMPACT_ATOMS: atom_id res chain seq x y z
N ILE A 1 4.16 -14.97 -7.43
CA ILE A 1 4.17 -15.46 -6.02
C ILE A 1 5.36 -16.42 -5.91
N PRO A 2 6.28 -16.26 -4.94
CA PRO A 2 7.45 -17.14 -4.78
C PRO A 2 7.04 -18.51 -4.24
N GLU A 3 7.84 -19.54 -4.53
CA GLU A 3 7.60 -20.91 -4.05
C GLU A 3 7.84 -21.04 -2.54
N ASP A 4 8.90 -20.39 -2.03
CA ASP A 4 9.18 -20.28 -0.61
C ASP A 4 8.49 -19.01 -0.03
N ARG A 5 7.58 -19.21 0.93
CA ARG A 5 6.86 -18.10 1.58
C ARG A 5 7.73 -17.30 2.53
N GLU A 6 8.80 -17.90 3.07
CA GLU A 6 9.76 -17.18 3.90
C GLU A 6 10.49 -16.10 3.10
N ALA A 7 10.47 -16.18 1.76
CA ALA A 7 11.00 -15.14 0.88
C ALA A 7 10.39 -13.76 1.13
N TYR A 8 9.12 -13.67 1.53
CA TYR A 8 8.47 -12.39 1.83
C TYR A 8 9.05 -11.66 3.03
N ARG A 9 9.83 -12.35 3.89
CA ARG A 9 10.52 -11.72 5.02
C ARG A 9 11.85 -11.07 4.61
N ARG A 10 12.35 -11.34 3.41
CA ARG A 10 13.63 -10.85 2.93
C ARG A 10 13.46 -9.53 2.21
N HIS A 11 14.26 -8.55 2.59
CA HIS A 11 14.28 -7.22 1.96
C HIS A 11 14.56 -7.33 0.46
N GLU A 12 15.52 -8.17 0.09
CA GLU A 12 15.99 -8.36 -1.29
C GLU A 12 14.88 -8.86 -2.22
N TYR A 13 13.94 -9.65 -1.69
CA TYR A 13 12.80 -10.11 -2.46
C TYR A 13 11.93 -8.94 -2.95
N TRP A 14 11.69 -7.96 -2.08
CA TRP A 14 10.85 -6.81 -2.37
C TRP A 14 11.57 -5.83 -3.30
N GLU A 15 12.84 -5.55 -3.05
CA GLU A 15 13.70 -4.77 -3.95
C GLU A 15 13.67 -5.32 -5.37
N GLU A 16 13.90 -6.63 -5.54
CA GLU A 16 13.85 -7.27 -6.85
C GLU A 16 12.46 -7.25 -7.49
N ARG A 17 11.41 -7.45 -6.68
CA ARG A 17 10.04 -7.44 -7.18
C ARG A 17 9.68 -6.07 -7.74
N TYR A 18 9.93 -5.01 -6.99
CA TYR A 18 9.60 -3.65 -7.41
C TYR A 18 10.49 -3.17 -8.56
N ALA A 19 11.78 -3.52 -8.57
CA ALA A 19 12.68 -3.17 -9.66
C ALA A 19 12.32 -3.83 -11.01
N ARG A 20 11.59 -4.96 -10.98
CA ARG A 20 11.12 -5.67 -12.18
C ARG A 20 9.75 -5.20 -12.68
N GLN A 21 8.98 -4.49 -11.85
CA GLN A 21 7.68 -3.96 -12.25
C GLN A 21 7.87 -2.67 -13.06
N ALA A 22 7.05 -2.48 -14.09
CA ALA A 22 7.02 -1.20 -14.79
C ALA A 22 6.49 -0.10 -13.85
N CYS A 23 6.93 1.15 -14.03
CA CYS A 23 6.51 2.25 -13.14
C CYS A 23 4.99 2.43 -13.06
N GLU A 24 4.23 2.04 -14.09
CA GLU A 24 2.76 2.17 -14.12
C GLU A 24 2.04 0.94 -13.54
N GLU A 25 2.76 -0.14 -13.20
CA GLU A 25 2.17 -1.34 -12.64
C GLU A 25 2.05 -1.22 -11.11
N THR A 26 0.81 -1.17 -10.63
CA THR A 26 0.47 -1.14 -9.20
C THR A 26 -0.16 -2.46 -8.77
N PHE A 27 -0.06 -2.78 -7.48
CA PHE A 27 -0.59 -4.04 -6.97
C PHE A 27 -1.12 -3.96 -5.53
N ASP A 28 -2.38 -4.36 -5.34
CA ASP A 28 -2.98 -4.58 -4.03
C ASP A 28 -2.97 -6.06 -3.67
N TRP A 29 -2.38 -6.39 -2.51
CA TRP A 29 -2.27 -7.78 -2.06
C TRP A 29 -3.60 -8.43 -1.66
N PHE A 30 -4.54 -7.64 -1.15
CA PHE A 30 -5.81 -8.16 -0.63
C PHE A 30 -7.01 -7.55 -1.34
N LYS A 31 -7.22 -6.24 -1.15
CA LYS A 31 -8.35 -5.48 -1.68
C LYS A 31 -7.91 -4.06 -1.97
N GLY A 32 -8.41 -3.50 -3.05
CA GLY A 32 -8.25 -2.08 -3.35
C GLY A 32 -9.19 -1.21 -2.50
N TYR A 33 -8.99 0.12 -2.58
CA TYR A 33 -9.74 1.06 -1.76
C TYR A 33 -11.26 0.98 -1.97
N GLY A 34 -11.72 0.79 -3.22
CA GLY A 34 -13.15 0.74 -3.54
C GLY A 34 -13.93 -0.30 -2.72
N GLU A 35 -13.32 -1.46 -2.46
CA GLU A 35 -13.94 -2.52 -1.65
C GLU A 35 -13.91 -2.22 -0.15
N LEU A 36 -12.91 -1.47 0.31
CA LEU A 36 -12.70 -1.14 1.73
C LEU A 36 -13.33 0.20 2.13
N ARG A 37 -13.72 1.04 1.15
CA ARG A 37 -14.17 2.42 1.34
C ARG A 37 -15.22 2.57 2.44
N SER A 38 -16.28 1.76 2.39
CA SER A 38 -17.37 1.83 3.38
C SER A 38 -16.89 1.48 4.80
N LEU A 39 -16.01 0.48 4.92
CA LEU A 39 -15.41 0.11 6.20
C LEU A 39 -14.53 1.26 6.73
N PHE A 40 -13.64 1.80 5.89
CA PHE A 40 -12.75 2.89 6.27
C PHE A 40 -13.52 4.14 6.68
N ALA A 41 -14.57 4.52 5.94
CA ALA A 41 -15.43 5.64 6.31
C ALA A 41 -16.10 5.47 7.69
N SER A 42 -16.38 4.23 8.11
CA SER A 42 -16.96 3.94 9.42
C SER A 42 -15.95 3.95 10.56
N VAL A 43 -14.73 3.43 10.34
CA VAL A 43 -13.70 3.29 11.38
C VAL A 43 -12.74 4.47 11.44
N ILE A 44 -12.63 5.26 10.38
CA ILE A 44 -11.80 6.46 10.25
C ILE A 44 -12.69 7.64 9.78
N PRO A 45 -13.67 8.07 10.57
CA PRO A 45 -14.61 9.10 10.14
C PRO A 45 -13.96 10.49 9.98
N ASN A 46 -12.86 10.75 10.69
CA ASN A 46 -12.11 12.00 10.55
C ASN A 46 -11.11 11.90 9.39
N LYS A 47 -11.49 12.45 8.24
CA LYS A 47 -10.65 12.50 7.04
C LYS A 47 -9.36 13.34 7.19
N ALA A 48 -9.30 14.25 8.17
CA ALA A 48 -8.09 15.01 8.49
C ALA A 48 -7.23 14.33 9.57
N GLY A 49 -7.60 13.12 10.03
CA GLY A 49 -6.79 12.34 10.95
C GLY A 49 -5.47 11.92 10.31
N ARG A 50 -4.41 11.81 11.13
CA ARG A 50 -3.11 11.32 10.68
C ARG A 50 -3.14 9.81 10.54
N ILE A 51 -2.75 9.31 9.38
CA ILE A 51 -2.72 7.89 9.02
C ILE A 51 -1.29 7.51 8.66
N LEU A 52 -0.80 6.40 9.20
CA LEU A 52 0.49 5.81 8.83
C LEU A 52 0.23 4.46 8.15
N MET A 53 0.63 4.34 6.89
CA MET A 53 0.54 3.12 6.10
C MET A 53 1.89 2.39 6.12
N LEU A 54 1.91 1.22 6.76
CA LEU A 54 3.11 0.40 6.90
C LEU A 54 3.16 -0.67 5.80
N GLY A 55 4.30 -0.82 5.14
CA GLY A 55 4.45 -1.77 4.04
C GLY A 55 3.56 -1.40 2.85
N CYS A 56 3.58 -0.12 2.48
CA CYS A 56 2.67 0.41 1.45
C CYS A 56 2.95 -0.17 0.05
N GLY A 57 4.18 -0.59 -0.22
CA GLY A 57 4.60 -1.06 -1.54
C GLY A 57 4.22 -0.07 -2.65
N ASN A 58 3.77 -0.63 -3.78
CA ASN A 58 3.17 0.11 -4.90
C ASN A 58 1.63 -0.02 -4.93
N SER A 59 0.98 -0.13 -3.78
CA SER A 59 -0.48 -0.16 -3.66
C SER A 59 -1.09 1.21 -3.98
N THR A 60 -2.24 1.25 -4.65
CA THR A 60 -3.00 2.50 -4.86
C THR A 60 -3.90 2.84 -3.67
N LEU A 61 -3.97 1.98 -2.64
CA LEU A 61 -4.89 2.13 -1.51
C LEU A 61 -4.79 3.52 -0.86
N ALA A 62 -3.57 3.98 -0.59
CA ALA A 62 -3.33 5.28 0.03
C ALA A 62 -3.62 6.46 -0.92
N GLU A 63 -3.33 6.30 -2.21
CA GLU A 63 -3.63 7.29 -3.25
C GLU A 63 -5.14 7.48 -3.40
N ASP A 64 -5.89 6.38 -3.50
CA ASP A 64 -7.34 6.38 -3.61
C ASP A 64 -8.01 6.91 -2.33
N MET A 65 -7.46 6.58 -1.16
CA MET A 65 -7.87 7.20 0.10
C MET A 65 -7.68 8.72 0.07
N HIS A 66 -6.53 9.18 -0.41
CA HIS A 66 -6.26 10.61 -0.55
C HIS A 66 -7.23 11.28 -1.52
N ALA A 67 -7.55 10.64 -2.64
CA ALA A 67 -8.57 11.10 -3.58
C ALA A 67 -9.98 11.17 -2.94
N ASP A 68 -10.31 10.28 -1.98
CA ASP A 68 -11.55 10.32 -1.17
C ASP A 68 -11.47 11.30 0.03
N GLY A 69 -10.43 12.13 0.10
CA GLY A 69 -10.30 13.24 1.04
C GLY A 69 -9.54 12.93 2.32
N TYR A 70 -8.91 11.76 2.46
CA TYR A 70 -7.98 11.50 3.56
C TYR A 70 -6.66 12.25 3.30
N THR A 71 -6.46 13.41 3.92
CA THR A 71 -5.40 14.35 3.50
C THR A 71 -4.06 14.22 4.23
N SER A 72 -3.99 13.44 5.31
CA SER A 72 -2.77 13.29 6.11
C SER A 72 -2.37 11.82 6.19
N ILE A 73 -1.73 11.32 5.12
CA ILE A 73 -1.27 9.94 5.02
C ILE A 73 0.24 9.91 4.83
N ASP A 74 0.94 9.30 5.78
CA ASP A 74 2.37 8.97 5.67
C ASP A 74 2.50 7.51 5.22
N ASN A 75 3.27 7.25 4.16
CA ASN A 75 3.51 5.91 3.63
C ASN A 75 4.96 5.52 3.89
N VAL A 76 5.16 4.31 4.41
CA VAL A 76 6.50 3.76 4.62
C VAL A 76 6.57 2.33 4.11
N ASP A 77 7.64 2.02 3.40
CA ASP A 77 7.99 0.66 3.03
C ASP A 77 9.42 0.35 3.49
N PHE A 78 9.71 -0.93 3.63
CA PHE A 78 11.07 -1.38 3.90
C PHE A 78 11.93 -1.30 2.63
N SER A 79 11.32 -1.52 1.46
CA SER A 79 11.99 -1.37 0.16
C SER A 79 12.18 0.10 -0.19
N ALA A 80 13.39 0.47 -0.64
CA ALA A 80 13.73 1.83 -1.07
C ALA A 80 13.42 2.09 -2.56
N VAL A 81 13.03 1.07 -3.32
CA VAL A 81 12.63 1.20 -4.74
C VAL A 81 11.31 1.96 -4.91
N VAL A 82 10.45 1.94 -3.89
CA VAL A 82 9.10 2.54 -3.87
C VAL A 82 8.98 3.63 -2.82
#